data_AF-A0A2D6PTV6-F1
#
_entry.id   AF-A0A2D6PTV6-F1
#
_cell.length_a   1.000
_cell.length_b   1.000
_cell.length_c   1.000
_cell.angle_alpha   90.00
_cell.angle_beta   90.00
_cell.angle_gamma   90.00
#
_symmetry.space_group_name_H-M   'P 1'
#
loop_
_entity.id
_entity.type
_entity.pdbx_description
1 polymer ?
#
loop_
_entity_poly.entity_id
_entity_poly.type
_entity_poly.pdbx_seq_one_letter_code
_entity_poly.pdbx_strand_id
1 'polypeptide(L)'
;MKRDQDRTSLKRILDLCQEVQQLSDALADGPSPGHRRRLRARHANLLKTLLEVFSGQTESDALPGLFRELGRHHGLDAREMLLLFLLLERRIAGTDAIMEGRELLQLLSESSFDVLQNAALLHGEARLVASGLIRAHLPHSDAALEGEFRISERFYRRVYRRFHERGSPERSTQDVPAYENAVDHYLDLRHLVNLYQKRAALLFPQGYWLDLHPEVSERPEDLDEAIVQVRQVVERREELTSDKLSLPLVALRGEFGLESDEEVIILALLFQELFASSPLLESAELLRLVASSDQDVFKKRSLLTAKSRLLETGIIALDVELDDKQLLAGAYLPEWVSERLLHQVDSPAVIRQDERREFHDYLEGLDSSEDFYRNL
;
A
#
# COMPACT_ATOMS: atom_id res chain seq x y z
N MET A 1 -10.34 -25.08 -12.06
CA MET A 1 -11.75 -25.28 -11.65
C MET A 1 -12.25 -24.17 -10.73
N LYS A 2 -11.92 -24.11 -9.43
CA LYS A 2 -12.45 -23.04 -8.53
C LYS A 2 -12.07 -21.62 -8.94
N ARG A 3 -10.84 -21.40 -9.44
CA ARG A 3 -10.37 -20.09 -9.93
C ARG A 3 -11.05 -19.62 -11.21
N ASP A 4 -11.34 -20.54 -12.13
CA ASP A 4 -12.02 -20.21 -13.40
C ASP A 4 -13.48 -19.81 -13.14
N GLN A 5 -14.10 -20.46 -12.16
CA GLN A 5 -15.42 -20.10 -11.65
C GLN A 5 -15.40 -18.72 -10.98
N ASP A 6 -14.45 -18.46 -10.08
CA ASP A 6 -14.30 -17.14 -9.43
C ASP A 6 -14.09 -16.02 -10.45
N ARG A 7 -13.28 -16.24 -11.50
CA ARG A 7 -13.07 -15.27 -12.60
C ARG A 7 -14.35 -15.01 -13.38
N THR A 8 -15.10 -16.07 -13.71
CA THR A 8 -16.36 -15.95 -14.45
C THR A 8 -17.41 -15.21 -13.63
N SER A 9 -17.49 -15.51 -12.33
CA SER A 9 -18.38 -14.83 -11.39
C SER A 9 -18.01 -13.35 -11.22
N LEU A 10 -16.71 -13.04 -11.05
CA LEU A 10 -16.25 -11.65 -10.97
C LEU A 10 -16.59 -10.87 -12.25
N LYS A 11 -16.27 -11.44 -13.43
CA LYS A 11 -16.59 -10.80 -14.71
C LYS A 11 -18.09 -10.49 -14.81
N ARG A 12 -18.95 -11.45 -14.46
CA ARG A 12 -20.40 -11.24 -14.46
C ARG A 12 -20.83 -10.09 -13.54
N ILE A 13 -20.25 -9.96 -12.36
CA ILE A 13 -20.56 -8.85 -11.44
C ILE A 13 -20.12 -7.50 -12.03
N LEU A 14 -18.92 -7.45 -12.62
CA LEU A 14 -18.41 -6.24 -13.27
C LEU A 14 -19.26 -5.84 -14.47
N ASP A 15 -19.65 -6.80 -15.33
CA ASP A 15 -20.54 -6.55 -16.47
C ASP A 15 -21.88 -5.95 -16.00
N LEU A 16 -22.44 -6.44 -14.89
CA LEU A 16 -23.67 -5.91 -14.29
C LEU A 16 -23.48 -4.48 -13.71
N CYS A 17 -22.34 -4.21 -13.08
CA CYS A 17 -22.00 -2.87 -12.59
C CYS A 17 -21.90 -1.86 -13.74
N GLN A 18 -21.27 -2.28 -14.84
CA GLN A 18 -21.17 -1.48 -16.06
C GLN A 18 -22.56 -1.17 -16.66
N GLU A 19 -23.47 -2.16 -16.71
CA GLU A 19 -24.84 -1.94 -17.18
C GLU A 19 -25.62 -0.96 -16.29
N VAL A 20 -25.42 -0.99 -14.97
CA VAL A 20 -26.02 -0.02 -14.04
C VAL A 20 -25.55 1.39 -14.36
N GLN A 21 -24.24 1.58 -14.57
CA GLN A 21 -23.67 2.88 -14.89
C GLN A 21 -24.20 3.42 -16.23
N GLN A 22 -24.19 2.59 -17.28
CA GLN A 22 -24.74 2.97 -18.60
C GLN A 22 -26.22 3.40 -18.54
N LEU A 23 -27.04 2.74 -17.70
CA LEU A 23 -28.43 3.13 -17.51
C LEU A 23 -28.59 4.42 -16.72
N SER A 24 -27.71 4.66 -15.74
CA SER A 24 -27.68 5.91 -14.99
C SER A 24 -27.34 7.09 -15.90
N ASP A 25 -26.33 6.94 -16.75
CA ASP A 25 -25.94 7.95 -17.74
C ASP A 25 -27.09 8.23 -18.72
N ALA A 26 -27.72 7.17 -19.26
CA ALA A 26 -28.87 7.31 -20.16
C ALA A 26 -30.10 7.96 -19.49
N LEU A 27 -30.23 7.86 -18.15
CA LEU A 27 -31.26 8.54 -17.39
C LEU A 27 -30.93 10.02 -17.14
N ALA A 28 -29.65 10.36 -17.02
CA ALA A 28 -29.16 11.72 -16.86
C ALA A 28 -29.34 12.55 -18.15
N ASP A 29 -29.21 11.93 -19.32
CA ASP A 29 -29.38 12.55 -20.65
C ASP A 29 -30.81 13.05 -20.97
N GLY A 30 -31.75 12.93 -20.02
CA GLY A 30 -33.10 13.46 -20.17
C GLY A 30 -33.96 12.75 -21.23
N PRO A 31 -34.10 11.40 -21.20
CA PRO A 31 -34.86 10.65 -22.18
C PRO A 31 -36.35 10.99 -22.15
N SER A 32 -37.06 10.69 -23.24
CA SER A 32 -38.51 10.87 -23.33
C SER A 32 -39.24 10.19 -22.16
N PRO A 33 -40.40 10.71 -21.68
CA PRO A 33 -41.05 10.22 -20.46
C PRO A 33 -41.35 8.72 -20.45
N GLY A 34 -41.78 8.17 -21.59
CA GLY A 34 -42.05 6.74 -21.75
C GLY A 34 -40.77 5.89 -21.73
N HIS A 35 -39.67 6.39 -22.31
CA HIS A 35 -38.37 5.73 -22.28
C HIS A 35 -37.75 5.79 -20.87
N ARG A 36 -37.85 6.94 -20.20
CA ARG A 36 -37.39 7.16 -18.82
C ARG A 36 -37.99 6.14 -17.85
N ARG A 37 -39.30 5.86 -17.95
CA ARG A 37 -39.97 4.87 -17.09
C ARG A 37 -39.42 3.45 -17.31
N ARG A 38 -39.13 3.09 -18.56
CA ARG A 38 -38.54 1.77 -18.90
C ARG A 38 -37.10 1.66 -18.40
N LEU A 39 -36.29 2.70 -18.59
CA LEU A 39 -34.91 2.74 -18.10
C LEU A 39 -34.85 2.65 -16.57
N ARG A 40 -35.69 3.40 -15.85
CA ARG A 40 -35.81 3.30 -14.38
C ARG A 40 -36.19 1.90 -13.90
N ALA A 41 -37.18 1.28 -14.55
CA ALA A 41 -37.58 -0.08 -14.19
C ALA A 41 -36.47 -1.10 -14.44
N ARG A 42 -35.71 -0.94 -15.54
CA ARG A 42 -34.54 -1.78 -15.83
C ARG A 42 -33.42 -1.56 -14.81
N HIS A 43 -33.14 -0.31 -14.46
CA HIS A 43 -32.15 0.07 -13.46
C HIS A 43 -32.47 -0.53 -12.08
N ALA A 44 -33.71 -0.37 -11.61
CA ALA A 44 -34.16 -0.95 -10.35
C ALA A 44 -34.06 -2.49 -10.34
N ASN A 45 -34.39 -3.15 -11.45
CA ASN A 45 -34.24 -4.60 -11.58
C ASN A 45 -32.77 -5.04 -11.52
N LEU A 46 -31.84 -4.32 -12.18
CA LEU A 46 -30.41 -4.64 -12.12
C LEU A 46 -29.84 -4.46 -10.72
N LEU A 47 -30.18 -3.35 -10.05
CA LEU A 47 -29.78 -3.12 -8.65
C LEU A 47 -30.32 -4.22 -7.74
N LYS A 48 -31.57 -4.63 -7.92
CA LYS A 48 -32.15 -5.76 -7.19
C LYS A 48 -31.37 -7.05 -7.43
N THR A 49 -31.04 -7.37 -8.68
CA THR A 49 -30.22 -8.55 -9.02
C THR A 49 -28.85 -8.49 -8.38
N LEU A 50 -28.17 -7.34 -8.39
CA LEU A 50 -26.88 -7.17 -7.74
C LEU A 50 -27.00 -7.34 -6.22
N LEU A 51 -28.00 -6.73 -5.58
CA LEU A 51 -28.24 -6.89 -4.13
C LEU A 51 -28.58 -8.34 -3.75
N GLU A 52 -29.30 -9.08 -4.59
CA GLU A 52 -29.56 -10.52 -4.39
C GLU A 52 -28.26 -11.33 -4.48
N VAL A 53 -27.37 -11.00 -5.43
CA VAL A 53 -26.02 -11.58 -5.53
C VAL A 53 -25.21 -11.31 -4.27
N PHE A 54 -25.23 -10.08 -3.74
CA PHE A 54 -24.44 -9.69 -2.56
C PHE A 54 -25.01 -10.21 -1.22
N SER A 55 -26.34 -10.33 -1.10
CA SER A 55 -27.01 -10.84 0.10
C SER A 55 -26.95 -12.36 0.24
N GLY A 56 -26.50 -13.08 -0.79
CA GLY A 56 -26.30 -14.53 -0.75
C GLY A 56 -27.61 -15.34 -0.72
N GLN A 57 -28.74 -14.74 -1.11
CA GLN A 57 -30.04 -15.42 -1.18
C GLN A 57 -30.15 -16.39 -2.37
N THR A 58 -29.28 -16.25 -3.38
CA THR A 58 -29.07 -17.24 -4.45
C THR A 58 -27.91 -18.16 -4.09
N GLU A 59 -28.15 -19.48 -4.09
CA GLU A 59 -27.22 -20.50 -3.60
C GLU A 59 -25.77 -20.41 -4.17
N SER A 60 -24.83 -20.37 -3.23
CA SER A 60 -23.40 -20.76 -3.25
C SER A 60 -22.36 -20.07 -4.15
N ASP A 61 -22.64 -19.67 -5.40
CA ASP A 61 -21.53 -19.52 -6.39
C ASP A 61 -21.39 -18.15 -7.07
N ALA A 62 -22.26 -17.18 -6.75
CA ALA A 62 -22.28 -15.89 -7.45
C ALA A 62 -21.14 -14.93 -7.04
N LEU A 63 -20.74 -14.93 -5.76
CA LEU A 63 -19.66 -14.09 -5.25
C LEU A 63 -18.36 -14.88 -5.11
N PRO A 64 -17.24 -14.39 -5.68
CA PRO A 64 -15.94 -15.01 -5.44
C PRO A 64 -15.64 -15.10 -3.94
N GLY A 65 -15.03 -16.22 -3.51
CA GLY A 65 -14.83 -16.52 -2.09
C GLY A 65 -14.14 -15.38 -1.31
N LEU A 66 -13.17 -14.72 -1.96
CA LEU A 66 -12.45 -13.56 -1.43
C LEU A 66 -13.39 -12.44 -0.95
N PHE A 67 -14.39 -12.08 -1.76
CA PHE A 67 -15.28 -10.97 -1.45
C PHE A 67 -16.30 -11.32 -0.37
N ARG A 68 -16.69 -12.60 -0.25
CA ARG A 68 -17.51 -13.08 0.86
C ARG A 68 -16.76 -13.01 2.19
N GLU A 69 -15.51 -13.45 2.20
CA GLU A 69 -14.65 -13.37 3.37
C GLU A 69 -14.42 -11.91 3.77
N LEU A 70 -14.15 -11.04 2.80
CA LEU A 70 -13.95 -9.61 3.00
C LEU A 70 -15.20 -8.92 3.57
N GLY A 71 -16.38 -9.18 2.99
CA GLY A 71 -17.64 -8.63 3.50
C GLY A 71 -17.90 -9.07 4.95
N ARG A 72 -17.62 -10.33 5.30
CA ARG A 72 -17.75 -10.81 6.69
C ARG A 72 -16.73 -10.19 7.62
N HIS A 73 -15.48 -10.09 7.18
CA HIS A 73 -14.37 -9.57 7.98
C HIS A 73 -14.58 -8.11 8.38
N HIS A 74 -15.04 -7.28 7.44
CA HIS A 74 -15.29 -5.86 7.67
C HIS A 74 -16.75 -5.54 8.04
N GLY A 75 -17.59 -6.56 8.17
CA GLY A 75 -19.01 -6.40 8.49
C GLY A 75 -19.78 -5.58 7.44
N LEU A 76 -19.41 -5.68 6.17
CA LEU A 76 -20.06 -4.92 5.10
C LEU A 76 -21.44 -5.49 4.78
N ASP A 77 -22.41 -4.60 4.61
CA ASP A 77 -23.73 -4.95 4.10
C ASP A 77 -23.75 -5.05 2.56
N ALA A 78 -24.90 -5.45 2.00
CA ALA A 78 -25.04 -5.64 0.56
C ALA A 78 -24.90 -4.33 -0.24
N ARG A 79 -25.26 -3.17 0.34
CA ARG A 79 -25.12 -1.86 -0.31
C ARG A 79 -23.68 -1.40 -0.29
N GLU A 80 -22.99 -1.55 0.84
CA GLU A 80 -21.55 -1.27 0.97
C GLU A 80 -20.73 -2.13 0.00
N MET A 81 -21.06 -3.41 -0.11
CA MET A 81 -20.44 -4.30 -1.11
C MET A 81 -20.72 -3.82 -2.53
N LEU A 82 -21.94 -3.41 -2.86
CA LEU A 82 -22.24 -2.90 -4.20
C LEU A 82 -21.47 -1.62 -4.53
N LEU A 83 -21.36 -0.67 -3.58
CA LEU A 83 -20.51 0.53 -3.74
C LEU A 83 -19.06 0.17 -4.02
N LEU A 84 -18.51 -0.80 -3.29
CA LEU A 84 -17.16 -1.30 -3.50
C LEU A 84 -16.98 -1.85 -4.92
N PHE A 85 -17.95 -2.61 -5.43
CA PHE A 85 -17.87 -3.20 -6.77
C PHE A 85 -18.05 -2.18 -7.90
N LEU A 86 -18.88 -1.15 -7.72
CA LEU A 86 -19.01 -0.04 -8.68
C LEU A 86 -17.68 0.72 -8.82
N LEU A 87 -17.04 1.04 -7.70
CA LEU A 87 -15.73 1.69 -7.71
C LEU A 87 -14.64 0.77 -8.30
N LEU A 88 -14.69 -0.54 -8.02
CA LEU A 88 -13.76 -1.53 -8.56
C LEU A 88 -13.90 -1.68 -10.07
N GLU A 89 -15.12 -1.74 -10.59
CA GLU A 89 -15.39 -1.79 -12.03
C GLU A 89 -14.80 -0.57 -12.73
N ARG A 90 -15.10 0.63 -12.23
CA ARG A 90 -14.60 1.88 -12.80
C ARG A 90 -13.07 1.95 -12.84
N ARG A 91 -12.42 1.47 -11.77
CA ARG A 91 -10.95 1.37 -11.70
C ARG A 91 -10.40 0.36 -12.72
N ILE A 92 -11.04 -0.79 -12.89
CA ILE A 92 -10.63 -1.82 -13.87
C ILE A 92 -10.84 -1.32 -15.31
N ALA A 93 -11.92 -0.57 -15.57
CA ALA A 93 -12.23 -0.01 -16.88
C ALA A 93 -11.27 1.12 -17.30
N GLY A 94 -10.41 1.62 -16.40
CA GLY A 94 -9.47 2.70 -16.67
C GLY A 94 -10.15 4.08 -16.84
N THR A 95 -11.44 4.16 -16.58
CA THR A 95 -12.18 5.42 -16.45
C THR A 95 -11.78 6.10 -15.13
N ASP A 96 -11.66 7.43 -15.16
CA ASP A 96 -11.25 8.31 -14.05
C ASP A 96 -11.54 7.68 -12.67
N ALA A 97 -10.52 7.27 -11.93
CA ALA A 97 -10.70 6.36 -10.79
C ALA A 97 -11.41 7.00 -9.59
N ILE A 98 -11.72 8.29 -9.68
CA ILE A 98 -12.36 9.11 -8.65
C ILE A 98 -13.83 9.31 -9.03
N MET A 99 -14.71 9.30 -8.03
CA MET A 99 -16.14 9.60 -8.17
C MET A 99 -16.62 10.46 -7.01
N GLU A 100 -17.43 11.48 -7.30
CA GLU A 100 -18.07 12.29 -6.26
C GLU A 100 -19.09 11.42 -5.49
N GLY A 101 -19.16 11.56 -4.16
CA GLY A 101 -20.05 10.77 -3.32
C GLY A 101 -21.51 10.87 -3.73
N ARG A 102 -21.95 12.05 -4.18
CA ARG A 102 -23.29 12.24 -4.75
C ARG A 102 -23.53 11.36 -5.99
N GLU A 103 -22.58 11.33 -6.93
CA GLU A 103 -22.67 10.53 -8.14
C GLU A 103 -22.70 9.04 -7.80
N LEU A 104 -21.79 8.62 -6.90
CA LEU A 104 -21.69 7.24 -6.45
C LEU A 104 -22.99 6.76 -5.78
N LEU A 105 -23.60 7.57 -4.92
CA LEU A 105 -24.86 7.22 -4.26
C LEU A 105 -26.07 7.30 -5.20
N GLN A 106 -26.02 8.13 -6.24
CA GLN A 106 -27.07 8.17 -7.27
C GLN A 106 -27.16 6.85 -8.04
N LEU A 107 -26.05 6.14 -8.24
CA LEU A 107 -26.06 4.81 -8.86
C LEU A 107 -26.92 3.80 -8.07
N LEU A 108 -27.11 4.02 -6.76
CA LEU A 108 -27.91 3.15 -5.89
C LEU A 108 -29.33 3.65 -5.62
N SER A 109 -29.61 4.91 -5.95
CA SER A 109 -30.76 5.64 -5.41
C SER A 109 -31.82 5.84 -6.48
N GLU A 110 -33.08 5.57 -6.14
CA GLU A 110 -34.21 5.82 -7.06
C GLU A 110 -34.65 7.29 -7.04
N SER A 111 -34.33 7.99 -5.95
CA SER A 111 -34.69 9.38 -5.70
C SER A 111 -33.58 10.16 -5.00
N SER A 112 -33.64 11.49 -5.07
CA SER A 112 -32.73 12.36 -4.31
C SER A 112 -32.87 12.21 -2.79
N PHE A 113 -34.02 11.72 -2.32
CA PHE A 113 -34.22 11.42 -0.91
C PHE A 113 -33.45 10.16 -0.49
N ASP A 114 -33.41 9.13 -1.34
CA ASP A 114 -32.63 7.93 -1.08
C ASP A 114 -31.13 8.23 -1.06
N VAL A 115 -30.65 9.17 -1.88
CA VAL A 115 -29.25 9.65 -1.82
C VAL A 115 -28.92 10.18 -0.43
N LEU A 116 -29.80 10.98 0.17
CA LEU A 116 -29.61 11.52 1.52
C LEU A 116 -29.65 10.41 2.58
N GLN A 117 -30.53 9.42 2.43
CA GLN A 117 -30.57 8.28 3.36
C GLN A 117 -29.32 7.43 3.29
N ASN A 118 -28.75 7.26 2.10
CA ASN A 118 -27.55 6.46 1.87
C ASN A 118 -26.25 7.24 2.13
N ALA A 119 -26.30 8.54 2.42
CA ALA A 119 -25.11 9.35 2.72
C ALA A 119 -24.26 8.74 3.84
N ALA A 120 -24.90 8.17 4.87
CA ALA A 120 -24.24 7.52 5.99
C ALA A 120 -23.30 6.36 5.60
N LEU A 121 -23.47 5.76 4.41
CA LEU A 121 -22.58 4.70 3.91
C LEU A 121 -21.18 5.21 3.53
N LEU A 122 -21.03 6.53 3.33
CA LEU A 122 -19.81 7.17 2.86
C LEU A 122 -19.20 8.16 3.86
N HIS A 123 -19.73 8.22 5.09
CA HIS A 123 -19.12 9.02 6.16
C HIS A 123 -17.71 8.51 6.48
N GLY A 124 -16.85 9.37 7.04
CA GLY A 124 -15.48 8.99 7.43
C GLY A 124 -15.41 7.77 8.38
N GLU A 125 -16.43 7.61 9.23
CA GLU A 125 -16.55 6.49 10.17
C GLU A 125 -17.35 5.28 9.62
N ALA A 126 -17.90 5.38 8.41
CA ALA A 126 -18.65 4.29 7.79
C ALA A 126 -17.73 3.09 7.54
N ARG A 127 -18.27 1.87 7.60
CA ARG A 127 -17.44 0.63 7.55
C ARG A 127 -16.62 0.56 6.28
N LEU A 128 -17.18 1.02 5.16
CA LEU A 128 -16.50 1.03 3.86
C LEU A 128 -15.25 1.92 3.86
N VAL A 129 -15.32 3.11 4.47
CA VAL A 129 -14.19 4.05 4.60
C VAL A 129 -13.23 3.61 5.70
N ALA A 130 -13.75 3.29 6.89
CA ALA A 130 -12.97 2.88 8.05
C ALA A 130 -12.20 1.56 7.83
N SER A 131 -12.69 0.68 6.95
CA SER A 131 -11.97 -0.55 6.56
C SER A 131 -10.77 -0.30 5.65
N GLY A 132 -10.62 0.90 5.09
CA GLY A 132 -9.55 1.23 4.13
C GLY A 132 -9.71 0.56 2.76
N LEU A 133 -10.88 -0.01 2.46
CA LEU A 133 -11.18 -0.60 1.15
C LEU A 133 -11.40 0.47 0.07
N ILE A 134 -11.93 1.63 0.49
CA ILE A 134 -12.01 2.84 -0.31
C ILE A 134 -11.21 3.95 0.37
N ARG A 135 -10.59 4.82 -0.44
CA ARG A 135 -10.04 6.09 0.04
C ARG A 135 -11.06 7.19 -0.22
N ALA A 136 -11.30 8.01 0.79
CA ALA A 136 -12.17 9.17 0.72
C ALA A 136 -11.32 10.44 0.90
N HIS A 137 -11.46 11.40 -0.01
CA HIS A 137 -10.98 12.76 0.18
C HIS A 137 -12.19 13.64 0.49
N LEU A 138 -12.43 13.86 1.78
CA LEU A 138 -13.59 14.61 2.27
C LEU A 138 -13.16 16.04 2.64
N PRO A 139 -13.91 17.08 2.20
CA PRO A 139 -13.68 18.45 2.66
C PRO A 139 -13.84 18.59 4.19
N HIS A 140 -14.80 17.84 4.75
CA HIS A 140 -15.11 17.74 6.16
C HIS A 140 -15.61 16.31 6.44
N SER A 141 -15.51 15.79 7.68
CA SER A 141 -15.89 14.41 8.02
C SER A 141 -17.32 14.01 7.61
N ASP A 142 -18.23 15.00 7.58
CA ASP A 142 -19.65 14.81 7.28
C ASP A 142 -20.03 15.20 5.83
N ALA A 143 -19.07 15.70 5.04
CA ALA A 143 -19.28 16.14 3.66
C ALA A 143 -19.27 14.96 2.67
N ALA A 144 -19.92 13.85 3.03
CA ALA A 144 -19.87 12.59 2.27
C ALA A 144 -20.42 12.72 0.84
N LEU A 145 -21.29 13.69 0.56
CA LEU A 145 -21.84 13.92 -0.78
C LEU A 145 -20.87 14.67 -1.70
N GLU A 146 -20.07 15.57 -1.15
CA GLU A 146 -19.09 16.40 -1.88
C GLU A 146 -17.69 15.76 -1.89
N GLY A 147 -17.53 14.68 -1.14
CA GLY A 147 -16.28 13.92 -1.06
C GLY A 147 -15.96 13.18 -2.34
N GLU A 148 -14.67 12.98 -2.57
CA GLU A 148 -14.14 12.18 -3.66
C GLU A 148 -13.79 10.77 -3.16
N PHE A 149 -14.28 9.75 -3.85
CA PHE A 149 -14.10 8.36 -3.46
C PHE A 149 -13.41 7.57 -4.56
N ARG A 150 -12.47 6.71 -4.17
CA ARG A 150 -11.79 5.77 -5.05
C ARG A 150 -11.51 4.46 -4.33
N ILE A 151 -11.36 3.38 -5.09
CA ILE A 151 -10.79 2.14 -4.54
C ILE A 151 -9.41 2.42 -3.94
N SER A 152 -9.12 1.86 -2.77
CA SER A 152 -7.76 1.89 -2.25
C SER A 152 -6.85 1.02 -3.13
N GLU A 153 -5.66 1.55 -3.44
CA GLU A 153 -4.68 0.85 -4.30
C GLU A 153 -4.32 -0.53 -3.72
N ARG A 154 -4.24 -0.62 -2.39
CA ARG A 154 -4.04 -1.87 -1.66
C ARG A 154 -5.13 -2.90 -1.93
N PHE A 155 -6.41 -2.51 -1.86
CA PHE A 155 -7.50 -3.42 -2.17
C PHE A 155 -7.48 -3.85 -3.65
N TYR A 156 -7.28 -2.89 -4.56
CA TYR A 156 -7.18 -3.18 -5.99
C TYR A 156 -6.09 -4.21 -6.30
N ARG A 157 -4.88 -4.04 -5.76
CA ARG A 157 -3.77 -4.97 -5.95
C ARG A 157 -4.04 -6.34 -5.38
N ARG A 158 -4.66 -6.43 -4.19
CA ARG A 158 -5.06 -7.72 -3.59
C ARG A 158 -6.01 -8.49 -4.49
N VAL A 159 -6.99 -7.80 -5.08
CA VAL A 159 -7.90 -8.37 -6.07
C VAL A 159 -7.11 -8.75 -7.33
N TYR A 160 -6.33 -7.82 -7.88
CA TYR A 160 -5.55 -8.05 -9.10
C TYR A 160 -4.63 -9.27 -8.98
N ARG A 161 -3.81 -9.38 -7.94
CA ARG A 161 -2.93 -10.54 -7.69
C ARG A 161 -3.74 -11.84 -7.64
N ARG A 162 -4.85 -11.86 -6.88
CA ARG A 162 -5.72 -13.04 -6.75
C ARG A 162 -6.26 -13.54 -8.10
N PHE A 163 -6.58 -12.62 -9.00
CA PHE A 163 -7.22 -12.95 -10.28
C PHE A 163 -6.25 -13.03 -11.47
N HIS A 164 -5.08 -12.38 -11.43
CA HIS A 164 -4.08 -12.38 -12.52
C HIS A 164 -2.90 -13.31 -12.28
N GLU A 165 -2.58 -13.68 -11.04
CA GLU A 165 -1.45 -14.60 -10.80
C GLU A 165 -1.79 -16.03 -11.24
N ARG A 166 -1.10 -16.48 -12.28
CA ARG A 166 -0.92 -17.90 -12.60
C ARG A 166 -0.08 -18.52 -11.48
N GLY A 167 -0.76 -18.90 -10.40
CA GLY A 167 -0.10 -19.46 -9.22
C GLY A 167 0.18 -18.36 -8.21
N SER A 168 -0.38 -18.51 -7.01
CA SER A 168 0.45 -18.22 -5.85
C SER A 168 1.74 -18.97 -6.08
N PRO A 169 2.93 -18.36 -5.93
CA PRO A 169 4.06 -19.19 -5.60
C PRO A 169 3.66 -19.86 -4.29
N GLU A 170 3.21 -21.12 -4.37
CA GLU A 170 3.79 -22.09 -3.46
C GLU A 170 5.28 -21.79 -3.54
N ARG A 171 5.82 -21.15 -2.50
CA ARG A 171 7.23 -20.86 -2.37
C ARG A 171 7.95 -22.21 -2.36
N SER A 172 8.10 -22.82 -3.52
CA SER A 172 9.26 -23.64 -3.78
C SER A 172 10.42 -22.66 -3.67
N THR A 173 11.36 -22.99 -2.81
CA THR A 173 12.67 -22.36 -2.65
C THR A 173 13.53 -22.48 -3.91
N GLN A 174 12.92 -22.48 -5.09
CA GLN A 174 13.56 -22.81 -6.35
C GLN A 174 13.67 -21.56 -7.23
N ASP A 175 14.92 -21.15 -7.37
CA ASP A 175 15.49 -20.12 -8.24
C ASP A 175 15.14 -18.66 -7.91
N VAL A 176 15.71 -18.16 -6.81
CA VAL A 176 15.89 -16.72 -6.62
C VAL A 176 17.08 -16.25 -7.50
N PRO A 177 16.88 -15.34 -8.48
CA PRO A 177 17.95 -14.90 -9.38
C PRO A 177 18.92 -13.93 -8.68
N ALA A 178 20.14 -13.82 -9.22
CA ALA A 178 21.08 -12.76 -8.84
C ALA A 178 20.49 -11.37 -9.16
N TYR A 179 21.02 -10.32 -8.53
CA TYR A 179 20.66 -8.94 -8.87
C TYR A 179 21.22 -8.57 -10.25
N GLU A 180 20.39 -7.92 -11.06
CA GLU A 180 20.81 -7.42 -12.37
C GLU A 180 21.64 -6.13 -12.26
N ASN A 181 21.32 -5.31 -11.25
CA ASN A 181 21.94 -4.01 -10.99
C ASN A 181 21.70 -3.58 -9.52
N ALA A 182 22.30 -2.45 -9.12
CA ALA A 182 22.14 -1.92 -7.76
C ALA A 182 20.71 -1.44 -7.45
N VAL A 183 19.93 -1.03 -8.46
CA VAL A 183 18.54 -0.56 -8.26
C VAL A 183 17.65 -1.72 -7.79
N ASP A 184 17.76 -2.89 -8.43
CA ASP A 184 17.05 -4.10 -8.04
C ASP A 184 17.36 -4.50 -6.59
N HIS A 185 18.62 -4.35 -6.16
CA HIS A 185 19.01 -4.53 -4.76
C HIS A 185 18.33 -3.54 -3.82
N TYR A 186 18.34 -2.24 -4.15
CA TYR A 186 17.68 -1.22 -3.35
C TYR A 186 16.15 -1.39 -3.27
N LEU A 187 15.51 -1.97 -4.27
CA LEU A 187 14.07 -2.28 -4.23
C LEU A 187 13.75 -3.34 -3.17
N ASP A 188 14.53 -4.42 -3.10
CA ASP A 188 14.35 -5.45 -2.06
C ASP A 188 14.66 -4.89 -0.67
N LEU A 189 15.71 -4.08 -0.54
CA LEU A 189 16.07 -3.42 0.71
C LEU A 189 15.02 -2.41 1.17
N ARG A 190 14.37 -1.70 0.25
CA ARG A 190 13.23 -0.83 0.57
C ARG A 190 12.05 -1.64 1.09
N HIS A 191 11.73 -2.76 0.45
CA HIS A 191 10.69 -3.65 0.96
C HIS A 191 11.00 -4.12 2.39
N LEU A 192 12.26 -4.48 2.65
CA LEU A 192 12.73 -4.84 3.98
C LEU A 192 12.53 -3.70 4.98
N VAL A 193 12.99 -2.48 4.68
CA VAL A 193 12.81 -1.30 5.56
C VAL A 193 11.33 -1.01 5.82
N ASN A 194 10.46 -1.12 4.81
CA ASN A 194 9.02 -0.94 4.98
C ASN A 194 8.42 -1.93 5.98
N LEU A 195 8.88 -3.20 5.98
CA LEU A 195 8.45 -4.19 6.98
C LEU A 195 8.90 -3.81 8.39
N TYR A 196 10.14 -3.33 8.55
CA TYR A 196 10.63 -2.79 9.82
C TYR A 196 9.79 -1.59 10.29
N GLN A 197 9.46 -0.66 9.39
CA GLN A 197 8.63 0.50 9.71
C GLN A 197 7.21 0.10 10.13
N LYS A 198 6.57 -0.84 9.41
CA LYS A 198 5.26 -1.39 9.79
C LYS A 198 5.30 -2.03 11.18
N ARG A 199 6.33 -2.83 11.45
CA ARG A 199 6.53 -3.45 12.77
C ARG A 199 6.71 -2.40 13.85
N ALA A 200 7.55 -1.39 13.61
CA ALA A 200 7.77 -0.30 14.55
C ALA A 200 6.49 0.50 14.82
N ALA A 201 5.67 0.76 13.80
CA ALA A 201 4.39 1.43 13.94
C ALA A 201 3.39 0.64 14.81
N LEU A 202 3.39 -0.70 14.69
CA LEU A 202 2.58 -1.58 15.54
C LEU A 202 3.07 -1.60 17.00
N LEU A 203 4.39 -1.70 17.21
CA LEU A 203 4.98 -1.80 18.55
C LEU A 203 4.99 -0.45 19.28
N PHE A 204 5.11 0.66 18.55
CA PHE A 204 5.26 2.01 19.09
C PHE A 204 4.27 2.99 18.44
N PRO A 205 2.95 2.93 18.77
CA PRO A 205 1.90 3.68 18.08
C PRO A 205 1.97 5.22 18.20
N GLN A 206 2.95 5.75 18.94
CA GLN A 206 3.15 7.19 19.17
C GLN A 206 4.29 7.79 18.31
N GLY A 207 4.84 7.05 17.34
CA GLY A 207 5.87 7.56 16.42
C GLY A 207 5.30 8.26 15.18
N TYR A 208 6.03 9.23 14.61
CA TYR A 208 5.65 9.99 13.41
C TYR A 208 5.87 9.19 12.11
N TRP A 209 5.53 7.90 12.08
CA TRP A 209 5.45 7.15 10.81
C TRP A 209 4.13 7.53 10.12
N LEU A 210 4.08 8.78 9.64
CA LEU A 210 2.89 9.58 9.39
C LEU A 210 1.93 9.04 8.31
N ASP A 211 2.32 8.01 7.56
CA ASP A 211 1.49 7.46 6.47
C ASP A 211 1.30 5.93 6.53
N LEU A 212 1.93 5.25 7.49
CA LEU A 212 1.78 3.81 7.67
C LEU A 212 0.71 3.55 8.72
N HIS A 213 -0.55 3.52 8.30
CA HIS A 213 -1.61 2.94 9.12
C HIS A 213 -1.40 1.41 9.17
N PRO A 214 -0.98 0.83 10.31
CA PRO A 214 -0.86 -0.61 10.41
C PRO A 214 -2.22 -1.24 10.13
N GLU A 215 -2.23 -2.34 9.38
CA GLU A 215 -3.47 -3.07 9.14
C GLU A 215 -4.02 -3.51 10.51
N VAL A 216 -5.31 -3.28 10.78
CA VAL A 216 -5.98 -3.59 12.08
C VAL A 216 -5.91 -5.09 12.46
N SER A 217 -5.32 -5.94 11.60
CA SER A 217 -5.21 -7.39 11.78
C SER A 217 -3.78 -7.94 11.75
N GLU A 218 -2.74 -7.14 11.49
CA GLU A 218 -1.36 -7.66 11.46
C GLU A 218 -0.80 -7.83 12.88
N ARG A 219 -0.29 -9.02 13.19
CA ARG A 219 0.41 -9.27 14.44
C ARG A 219 1.90 -8.99 14.27
N PRO A 220 2.59 -8.39 15.26
CA PRO A 220 4.04 -8.16 15.17
C PRO A 220 4.85 -9.42 14.83
N GLU A 221 4.41 -10.59 15.30
CA GLU A 221 5.08 -11.87 15.05
C GLU A 221 5.05 -12.26 13.56
N ASP A 222 3.96 -11.96 12.85
CA ASP A 222 3.82 -12.24 11.43
C ASP A 222 4.79 -11.36 10.61
N LEU A 223 5.00 -10.11 11.05
CA LEU A 223 5.97 -9.20 10.44
C LEU A 223 7.41 -9.62 10.73
N ASP A 224 7.72 -10.11 11.93
CA ASP A 224 9.05 -10.64 12.25
C ASP A 224 9.39 -11.85 11.36
N GLU A 225 8.43 -12.76 11.15
CA GLU A 225 8.63 -13.87 10.22
C GLU A 225 8.86 -13.38 8.78
N ALA A 226 8.08 -12.40 8.32
CA ALA A 226 8.24 -11.80 7.00
C ALA A 226 9.61 -11.12 6.84
N ILE A 227 10.07 -10.36 7.84
CA ILE A 227 11.39 -9.71 7.85
C ILE A 227 12.49 -10.76 7.71
N VAL A 228 12.44 -11.85 8.47
CA VAL A 228 13.42 -12.94 8.39
C VAL A 228 13.42 -13.57 7.01
N GLN A 229 12.25 -13.83 6.44
CA GLN A 229 12.13 -14.42 5.10
C GLN A 229 12.69 -13.50 4.01
N VAL A 230 12.35 -12.21 4.03
CA VAL A 230 12.86 -11.23 3.06
C VAL A 230 14.36 -11.08 3.20
N ARG A 231 14.88 -11.02 4.43
CA ARG A 231 16.33 -10.94 4.68
C ARG A 231 17.07 -12.16 4.11
N GLN A 232 16.56 -13.37 4.33
CA GLN A 232 17.14 -14.58 3.74
C GLN A 232 17.15 -14.55 2.21
N VAL A 233 16.10 -13.99 1.60
CA VAL A 233 16.05 -13.81 0.14
C VAL A 233 17.11 -12.81 -0.31
N VAL A 234 17.21 -11.64 0.34
CA VAL A 234 18.22 -10.61 0.02
C VAL A 234 19.63 -11.18 0.15
N GLU A 235 19.96 -11.79 1.28
CA GLU A 235 21.27 -12.40 1.52
C GLU A 235 21.59 -13.45 0.45
N ARG A 236 20.62 -14.28 0.07
CA ARG A 236 20.80 -15.27 -0.99
C ARG A 236 21.08 -14.64 -2.35
N ARG A 237 20.39 -13.55 -2.69
CA ARG A 237 20.62 -12.82 -3.95
C ARG A 237 21.98 -12.12 -3.93
N GLU A 238 22.37 -11.53 -2.82
CA GLU A 238 23.69 -10.91 -2.63
C GLU A 238 24.82 -11.93 -2.84
N GLU A 239 24.71 -13.12 -2.24
CA GLU A 239 25.66 -14.23 -2.45
C GLU A 239 25.81 -14.57 -3.94
N LEU A 240 24.70 -14.74 -4.66
CA LEU A 240 24.71 -15.06 -6.09
C LEU A 240 25.24 -13.92 -6.98
N THR A 241 25.22 -12.69 -6.48
CA THR A 241 25.63 -11.47 -7.20
C THR A 241 27.10 -11.13 -6.96
N SER A 242 27.66 -11.57 -5.83
CA SER A 242 28.98 -11.15 -5.31
C SER A 242 30.15 -11.25 -6.30
N ASP A 243 30.10 -12.15 -7.29
CA ASP A 243 31.13 -12.32 -8.31
C ASP A 243 30.93 -11.45 -9.57
N LYS A 244 29.76 -10.82 -9.75
CA LYS A 244 29.36 -10.15 -11.01
C LYS A 244 29.16 -8.65 -10.89
N LEU A 245 28.74 -8.16 -9.73
CA LEU A 245 28.40 -6.75 -9.53
C LEU A 245 28.82 -6.30 -8.14
N SER A 246 29.41 -5.10 -8.05
CA SER A 246 29.75 -4.48 -6.78
C SER A 246 28.52 -3.77 -6.22
N LEU A 247 27.78 -4.44 -5.33
CA LEU A 247 26.63 -3.83 -4.66
C LEU A 247 27.13 -2.79 -3.62
N PRO A 248 26.75 -1.51 -3.70
CA PRO A 248 27.32 -0.45 -2.86
C PRO A 248 27.14 -0.70 -1.36
N LEU A 249 25.95 -1.13 -0.94
CA LEU A 249 25.69 -1.44 0.47
C LEU A 249 26.51 -2.65 0.96
N VAL A 250 26.64 -3.70 0.14
CA VAL A 250 27.44 -4.89 0.51
C VAL A 250 28.91 -4.51 0.68
N ALA A 251 29.44 -3.64 -0.20
CA ALA A 251 30.79 -3.12 -0.08
C ALA A 251 30.97 -2.27 1.19
N LEU A 252 30.01 -1.37 1.48
CA LEU A 252 30.02 -0.57 2.70
C LEU A 252 29.96 -1.45 3.96
N ARG A 253 29.09 -2.46 3.96
CA ARG A 253 28.97 -3.46 5.04
C ARG A 253 30.28 -4.19 5.29
N GLY A 254 30.95 -4.63 4.22
CA GLY A 254 32.24 -5.31 4.33
C GLY A 254 33.36 -4.42 4.87
N GLU A 255 33.42 -3.15 4.45
CA GLU A 255 34.46 -2.20 4.87
C GLU A 255 34.35 -1.80 6.33
N PHE A 256 33.13 -1.49 6.78
CA PHE A 256 32.88 -0.98 8.13
C PHE A 256 32.43 -2.07 9.11
N GLY A 257 32.19 -3.30 8.63
CA GLY A 257 31.73 -4.42 9.46
C GLY A 257 30.32 -4.23 10.01
N LEU A 258 29.44 -3.60 9.23
CA LEU A 258 28.10 -3.20 9.66
C LEU A 258 27.24 -4.39 10.07
N GLU A 259 26.55 -4.25 11.20
CA GLU A 259 25.56 -5.22 11.66
C GLU A 259 24.19 -4.98 11.02
N SER A 260 23.30 -5.97 11.10
CA SER A 260 21.96 -5.92 10.51
C SER A 260 21.14 -4.69 10.95
N ASP A 261 21.22 -4.30 12.22
CA ASP A 261 20.49 -3.12 12.71
C ASP A 261 21.09 -1.82 12.16
N GLU A 262 22.41 -1.73 12.11
CA GLU A 262 23.13 -0.59 11.55
C GLU A 262 22.80 -0.40 10.06
N GLU A 263 22.74 -1.50 9.31
CA GLU A 263 22.34 -1.53 7.91
C GLU A 263 20.93 -0.96 7.70
N VAL A 264 19.96 -1.39 8.51
CA VAL A 264 18.56 -0.92 8.44
C VAL A 264 18.46 0.58 8.77
N ILE A 265 19.24 1.07 9.75
CA ILE A 265 19.29 2.49 10.10
C ILE A 265 19.81 3.32 8.92
N ILE A 266 20.92 2.89 8.31
CA ILE A 266 21.50 3.58 7.15
C ILE A 266 20.51 3.62 5.98
N LEU A 267 19.86 2.49 5.70
CA LEU A 267 18.86 2.40 4.63
C LEU A 267 17.63 3.27 4.90
N ALA A 268 17.16 3.33 6.13
CA ALA A 268 16.04 4.19 6.51
C ALA A 268 16.37 5.67 6.26
N LEU A 269 17.58 6.12 6.64
CA LEU A 269 18.03 7.48 6.37
C LEU A 269 18.22 7.74 4.87
N LEU A 270 18.78 6.78 4.11
CA LEU A 270 18.93 6.89 2.66
C LEU A 270 17.57 7.07 1.99
N PHE A 271 16.59 6.23 2.34
CA PHE A 271 15.25 6.34 1.75
C PHE A 271 14.51 7.60 2.22
N GLN A 272 14.72 8.04 3.46
CA GLN A 272 14.22 9.33 3.92
C GLN A 272 14.78 10.47 3.07
N GLU A 273 16.09 10.51 2.82
CA GLU A 273 16.73 11.52 1.98
C GLU A 273 16.20 11.51 0.53
N LEU A 274 15.92 10.31 -0.02
CA LEU A 274 15.44 10.15 -1.39
C LEU A 274 13.95 10.50 -1.57
N PHE A 275 13.10 10.21 -0.58
CA PHE A 275 11.65 10.27 -0.72
C PHE A 275 10.97 11.35 0.11
N ALA A 276 11.56 11.80 1.22
CA ALA A 276 10.95 12.78 2.09
C ALA A 276 11.42 14.21 1.80
N SER A 277 10.66 15.18 2.30
CA SER A 277 11.02 16.61 2.23
C SER A 277 12.15 17.01 3.19
N SER A 278 12.46 16.17 4.17
CA SER A 278 13.51 16.36 5.17
C SER A 278 14.40 15.12 5.24
N PRO A 279 15.74 15.26 5.12
CA PRO A 279 16.68 14.13 5.19
C PRO A 279 16.98 13.68 6.63
N LEU A 280 16.30 14.26 7.62
CA LEU A 280 16.51 13.99 9.04
C LEU A 280 15.45 13.01 9.56
N LEU A 281 15.88 12.02 10.35
CA LEU A 281 15.01 11.21 11.21
C LEU A 281 15.42 11.37 12.67
N GLU A 282 14.46 11.36 13.59
CA GLU A 282 14.80 11.42 15.01
C GLU A 282 15.53 10.14 15.45
N SER A 283 16.56 10.29 16.27
CA SER A 283 17.31 9.14 16.81
C SER A 283 16.40 8.13 17.51
N ALA A 284 15.36 8.59 18.22
CA ALA A 284 14.36 7.72 18.84
C ALA A 284 13.60 6.85 17.84
N GLU A 285 13.31 7.38 16.64
CA GLU A 285 12.59 6.67 15.58
C GLU A 285 13.46 5.59 14.94
N LEU A 286 14.73 5.90 14.68
CA LEU A 286 15.70 4.93 14.18
C LEU A 286 15.91 3.77 15.15
N LEU A 287 15.96 4.04 16.45
CA LEU A 287 16.06 2.98 17.46
C LEU A 287 14.80 2.13 17.54
N ARG A 288 13.62 2.75 17.46
CA ARG A 288 12.32 2.04 17.43
C ARG A 288 12.19 1.17 16.18
N LEU A 289 12.72 1.63 15.04
CA LEU A 289 12.69 0.89 13.78
C LEU A 289 13.33 -0.50 13.94
N VAL A 290 14.51 -0.55 14.55
CA VAL A 290 15.25 -1.80 14.72
C VAL A 290 14.85 -2.56 15.98
N ALA A 291 14.24 -1.93 16.98
CA ALA A 291 13.84 -2.58 18.21
C ALA A 291 12.64 -3.53 18.07
N SER A 292 12.63 -4.57 18.90
CA SER A 292 11.56 -5.56 19.05
C SER A 292 10.62 -5.29 20.23
N SER A 293 10.98 -4.36 21.12
CA SER A 293 10.20 -3.97 22.30
C SER A 293 10.75 -2.67 22.91
N ASP A 294 10.00 -2.06 23.84
CA ASP A 294 10.48 -0.88 24.59
C ASP A 294 11.79 -1.12 25.33
N GLN A 295 11.97 -2.29 25.95
CA GLN A 295 13.22 -2.64 26.65
C GLN A 295 14.40 -2.75 25.69
N ASP A 296 14.13 -3.20 24.47
CA ASP A 296 15.12 -3.34 23.41
C ASP A 296 15.57 -1.97 22.89
N VAL A 297 14.66 -0.98 22.81
CA VAL A 297 15.04 0.41 22.49
C VAL A 297 16.14 0.92 23.42
N PHE A 298 16.03 0.67 24.73
CA PHE A 298 17.06 1.08 25.70
C PHE A 298 18.40 0.39 25.48
N LYS A 299 18.40 -0.89 25.11
CA LYS A 299 19.63 -1.63 24.79
C LYS A 299 20.27 -1.10 23.52
N LYS A 300 19.46 -0.84 22.50
CA LYS A 300 19.89 -0.36 21.18
C LYS A 300 20.35 1.09 21.18
N ARG A 301 20.17 1.86 22.26
CA ARG A 301 20.71 3.23 22.40
C ARG A 301 22.20 3.31 22.08
N SER A 302 22.96 2.25 22.38
CA SER A 302 24.40 2.20 22.07
C SER A 302 24.70 2.38 20.58
N LEU A 303 23.78 2.05 19.67
CA LEU A 303 23.92 2.20 18.22
C LEU A 303 24.04 3.65 17.75
N LEU A 304 23.56 4.62 18.55
CA LEU A 304 23.61 6.05 18.22
C LEU A 304 24.34 6.87 19.29
N THR A 305 25.17 6.25 20.12
CA THR A 305 26.04 6.99 21.05
C THR A 305 27.29 7.51 20.34
N ALA A 306 27.98 8.51 20.90
CA ALA A 306 29.24 9.02 20.33
C ALA A 306 30.34 7.94 20.18
N LYS A 307 30.21 6.81 20.89
CA LYS A 307 31.10 5.63 20.78
C LYS A 307 30.56 4.54 19.86
N SER A 308 29.42 4.76 19.24
CA SER A 308 28.86 3.85 18.26
C SER A 308 29.74 3.88 17.02
N ARG A 309 29.86 2.73 16.35
CA ARG A 309 30.57 2.63 15.09
C ARG A 309 30.00 3.61 14.07
N LEU A 310 28.68 3.74 13.97
CA LEU A 310 28.00 4.63 13.02
C LEU A 310 28.45 6.09 13.16
N LEU A 311 28.58 6.61 14.39
CA LEU A 311 29.05 7.98 14.63
C LEU A 311 30.57 8.11 14.61
N GLU A 312 31.31 7.15 15.19
CA GLU A 312 32.79 7.18 15.22
C GLU A 312 33.39 7.14 13.81
N THR A 313 32.76 6.40 12.89
CA THR A 313 33.19 6.30 11.49
C THR A 313 32.62 7.41 10.60
N GLY A 314 31.71 8.24 11.13
CA GLY A 314 31.05 9.30 10.38
C GLY A 314 30.11 8.78 9.28
N ILE A 315 29.58 7.56 9.42
CA ILE A 315 28.55 7.01 8.52
C ILE A 315 27.20 7.68 8.77
N ILE A 316 26.96 8.08 10.02
CA ILE A 316 25.81 8.89 10.42
C ILE A 316 26.35 10.14 11.10
N ALA A 317 25.67 11.26 10.89
CA ALA A 317 25.87 12.48 11.64
C ALA A 317 24.58 12.89 12.35
N LEU A 318 24.73 13.67 13.41
CA LEU A 318 23.64 14.21 14.20
C LEU A 318 23.62 15.74 14.07
N ASP A 319 22.43 16.32 14.01
CA ASP A 319 22.24 17.77 13.94
C ASP A 319 22.63 18.50 15.23
N VAL A 320 22.48 17.82 16.38
CA VAL A 320 22.80 18.28 17.72
C VAL A 320 23.52 17.15 18.47
N GLU A 321 24.49 17.50 19.31
CA GLU A 321 25.11 16.52 20.22
C GLU A 321 24.05 15.88 21.12
N LEU A 322 24.02 14.55 21.17
CA LEU A 322 23.13 13.82 22.07
C LEU A 322 23.53 14.05 23.52
N ASP A 323 22.62 14.63 24.30
CA ASP A 323 22.63 14.42 25.74
C ASP A 323 22.15 12.98 26.01
N ASP A 324 22.82 12.27 26.93
CA ASP A 324 22.50 10.88 27.34
C ASP A 324 21.05 10.71 27.85
N LYS A 325 20.26 11.78 27.91
CA LYS A 325 18.85 11.78 28.28
C LYS A 325 17.88 12.13 27.15
N GLN A 326 18.35 12.68 26.03
CA GLN A 326 17.48 13.16 24.95
C GLN A 326 17.81 12.46 23.63
N LEU A 327 16.92 11.57 23.18
CA LEU A 327 17.00 10.91 21.87
C LEU A 327 16.33 11.74 20.75
N LEU A 328 16.34 13.07 20.91
CA LEU A 328 15.65 14.01 20.02
C LEU A 328 16.57 14.58 18.93
N ALA A 329 17.84 14.18 18.89
CA ALA A 329 18.74 14.61 17.82
C ALA A 329 18.29 14.00 16.49
N GLY A 330 18.21 14.84 15.46
CA GLY A 330 18.01 14.44 14.08
C GLY A 330 19.28 13.80 13.55
N ALA A 331 19.16 12.56 13.08
CA ALA A 331 20.21 11.84 12.40
C ALA A 331 20.05 11.96 10.88
N TYR A 332 21.17 12.03 10.16
CA TYR A 332 21.21 12.09 8.71
C TYR A 332 22.43 11.34 8.17
N LEU A 333 22.40 10.99 6.88
CA LEU A 333 23.57 10.50 6.17
C LEU A 333 24.45 11.67 5.71
N PRO A 334 25.74 11.68 6.05
CA PRO A 334 26.68 12.61 5.45
C PRO A 334 26.78 12.39 3.93
N GLU A 335 27.03 13.47 3.19
CA GLU A 335 27.06 13.48 1.71
C GLU A 335 27.94 12.37 1.13
N TRP A 336 29.12 12.12 1.71
CA TRP A 336 30.03 11.09 1.23
C TRP A 336 29.43 9.67 1.30
N VAL A 337 28.54 9.41 2.26
CA VAL A 337 27.85 8.11 2.42
C VAL A 337 26.76 7.99 1.37
N SER A 338 25.93 9.02 1.23
CA SER A 338 24.84 9.06 0.25
C SER A 338 25.39 8.95 -1.17
N GLU A 339 26.43 9.71 -1.51
CA GLU A 339 27.13 9.61 -2.79
C GLU A 339 27.66 8.19 -2.99
N ARG A 340 28.32 7.60 -2.00
CA ARG A 340 28.90 6.26 -2.11
C ARG A 340 27.86 5.17 -2.32
N LEU A 341 26.71 5.26 -1.64
CA LEU A 341 25.58 4.35 -1.81
C LEU A 341 24.93 4.51 -3.20
N LEU A 342 24.88 5.72 -3.73
CA LEU A 342 24.24 6.03 -5.01
C LEU A 342 25.20 6.00 -6.21
N HIS A 343 26.52 5.92 -6.00
CA HIS A 343 27.55 6.16 -7.03
C HIS A 343 27.49 5.22 -8.25
N GLN A 344 26.94 4.02 -8.09
CA GLN A 344 26.77 3.03 -9.17
C GLN A 344 25.34 2.95 -9.70
N VAL A 345 24.45 3.82 -9.23
CA VAL A 345 23.14 4.01 -9.84
C VAL A 345 23.32 4.95 -11.03
N ASP A 346 23.96 4.43 -12.10
CA ASP A 346 24.07 5.12 -13.39
C ASP A 346 22.67 5.26 -14.01
N SER A 347 21.93 6.29 -13.59
CA SER A 347 20.80 6.81 -14.34
C SER A 347 21.17 8.22 -14.80
N PRO A 348 21.26 8.47 -16.14
CA PRO A 348 21.46 9.83 -16.66
C PRO A 348 20.25 10.75 -16.43
N ALA A 349 19.23 10.30 -15.68
CA ALA A 349 18.17 11.15 -15.21
C ALA A 349 18.55 11.72 -13.84
N VAL A 350 19.06 12.96 -13.84
CA VAL A 350 18.74 13.89 -12.74
C VAL A 350 17.23 13.96 -12.70
N ILE A 351 16.59 13.08 -11.92
CA ILE A 351 15.13 13.03 -11.77
C ILE A 351 14.74 14.41 -11.27
N ARG A 352 14.11 15.19 -12.15
CA ARG A 352 13.66 16.53 -11.83
C ARG A 352 12.67 16.45 -10.69
N GLN A 353 12.59 17.49 -9.87
CA GLN A 353 11.73 17.51 -8.68
C GLN A 353 10.26 17.15 -8.98
N ASP A 354 9.82 17.41 -10.22
CA ASP A 354 8.49 17.07 -10.73
C ASP A 354 8.35 15.58 -11.09
N GLU A 355 9.37 14.99 -11.72
CA GLU A 355 9.46 13.55 -12.01
C GLU A 355 9.65 12.73 -10.71
N ARG A 356 10.24 13.33 -9.67
CA ARG A 356 10.34 12.70 -8.34
C ARG A 356 8.97 12.49 -7.71
N ARG A 357 7.99 13.35 -8.00
CA ARG A 357 6.63 13.21 -7.46
C ARG A 357 5.85 12.11 -8.19
N GLU A 358 5.93 12.04 -9.52
CA GLU A 358 5.35 10.93 -10.30
C GLU A 358 6.04 9.60 -10.01
N PHE A 359 7.36 9.61 -9.80
CA PHE A 359 8.12 8.44 -9.38
C PHE A 359 7.85 8.06 -7.93
N HIS A 360 7.62 9.02 -7.03
CA HIS A 360 7.18 8.78 -5.66
C HIS A 360 5.78 8.14 -5.63
N ASP A 361 4.82 8.65 -6.40
CA ASP A 361 3.49 8.06 -6.54
C ASP A 361 3.54 6.65 -7.17
N TYR A 362 4.46 6.45 -8.11
CA TYR A 362 4.72 5.14 -8.73
C TYR A 362 5.34 4.14 -7.73
N LEU A 363 6.34 4.56 -6.96
CA LEU A 363 7.07 3.71 -6.01
C LEU A 363 6.36 3.50 -4.68
N GLU A 364 5.59 4.46 -4.17
CA GLU A 364 4.63 4.24 -3.06
C GLU A 364 3.59 3.17 -3.42
N GLY A 365 3.34 3.00 -4.72
CA GLY A 365 2.55 1.90 -5.22
C GLY A 365 3.24 0.54 -5.04
N LEU A 366 4.55 0.42 -5.25
CA LEU A 366 5.24 -0.88 -5.38
C LEU A 366 5.57 -1.51 -4.03
N ASP A 367 5.07 -2.73 -3.78
CA ASP A 367 5.38 -3.49 -2.57
C ASP A 367 6.58 -4.44 -2.75
N SER A 368 7.06 -4.73 -3.97
CA SER A 368 8.25 -5.58 -4.22
C SER A 368 8.92 -5.32 -5.58
N SER A 369 10.15 -5.81 -5.75
CA SER A 369 10.92 -5.78 -7.00
C SER A 369 10.22 -6.48 -8.17
N GLU A 370 9.40 -7.52 -7.92
CA GLU A 370 8.59 -8.18 -8.96
C GLU A 370 7.47 -7.28 -9.53
N ASP A 371 6.93 -6.34 -8.73
CA ASP A 371 5.89 -5.41 -9.19
C ASP A 371 6.49 -4.35 -10.15
N PHE A 372 7.79 -4.06 -10.05
CA PHE A 372 8.51 -3.18 -10.97
C PHE A 372 8.65 -3.82 -12.36
N TYR A 373 9.06 -5.08 -12.43
CA TYR A 373 9.26 -5.80 -13.71
C TYR A 373 7.95 -6.20 -14.42
N ARG A 374 6.81 -6.23 -13.74
CA ARG A 374 5.50 -6.48 -14.37
C ARG A 374 4.88 -5.26 -15.06
N ASN A 375 5.39 -4.06 -14.79
CA ASN A 375 4.85 -2.79 -15.31
C ASN A 375 5.76 -2.10 -16.35
N LEU A 376 6.90 -2.71 -16.67
CA LEU A 376 7.67 -2.48 -17.90
C LEU A 376 7.12 -3.36 -19.03
#